data_AF-A0A2S9AL48-F1
#
_entry.id   AF-A0A2S9AL48-F1
#
_cell.length_a   1.000
_cell.length_b   1.000
_cell.length_c   1.000
_cell.angle_alpha   90.00
_cell.angle_beta   90.00
_cell.angle_gamma   90.00
#
_symmetry.space_group_name_H-M   'P 1'
#
loop_
_entity.id
_entity.type
_entity.pdbx_description
1 polymer ?
#
loop_
_entity_poly.entity_id
_entity_poly.type
_entity_poly.pdbx_seq_one_letter_code
_entity_poly.pdbx_strand_id
1 'polypeptide(L)'
;MTSAASDTITMFGADWCRDCIRTKKQLDALGVEYTYVDLVAEPAAADVAKEISGRTNIPVVVYPDASHHVEPSNADVESKLRELSLI
;
A
#
# COMPACT_ATOMS: atom_id res chain seq x y z
N MET A 1 2.78 -27.05 8.59
CA MET A 1 1.73 -26.02 8.63
C MET A 1 2.33 -24.79 8.00
N THR A 2 1.96 -24.51 6.75
CA THR A 2 2.57 -23.46 5.92
C THR A 2 2.04 -22.12 6.42
N SER A 3 2.91 -21.33 7.04
CA SER A 3 2.58 -19.97 7.45
C SER A 3 2.32 -19.17 6.18
N ALA A 4 1.08 -18.72 6.00
CA ALA A 4 0.74 -17.70 5.01
C ALA A 4 1.45 -16.42 5.44
N ALA A 5 2.71 -16.24 5.00
CA ALA A 5 3.27 -14.93 4.87
C ALA A 5 2.47 -14.29 3.74
N SER A 6 1.56 -13.39 4.10
CA SER A 6 0.60 -12.82 3.19
C SER A 6 1.35 -12.13 2.04
N ASP A 7 1.32 -12.72 0.84
CA ASP A 7 1.78 -12.11 -0.42
C ASP A 7 0.90 -10.92 -0.85
N THR A 8 0.22 -10.29 0.12
CA THR A 8 -0.80 -9.28 -0.07
C THR A 8 -0.24 -7.91 0.32
N ILE A 9 -0.36 -6.97 -0.60
CA ILE A 9 0.04 -5.58 -0.39
C ILE A 9 -0.94 -4.92 0.56
N THR A 10 -0.47 -4.05 1.45
CA THR A 10 -1.34 -3.23 2.29
C THR A 10 -1.17 -1.77 1.92
N MET A 11 -2.26 -1.09 1.59
CA MET A 11 -2.27 0.31 1.24
C MET A 11 -3.07 1.10 2.28
N PHE A 12 -2.38 1.95 3.02
CA PHE A 12 -2.99 2.92 3.91
C PHE A 12 -3.30 4.20 3.13
N GLY A 13 -4.54 4.65 3.18
CA GLY A 13 -4.96 5.83 2.43
C GLY A 13 -6.24 6.43 2.94
N ALA A 14 -6.76 7.38 2.18
CA ALA A 14 -8.04 8.01 2.42
C ALA A 14 -8.71 8.35 1.08
N ASP A 15 -10.03 8.26 1.03
CA ASP A 15 -10.81 8.42 -0.21
C ASP A 15 -10.80 9.85 -0.77
N TRP A 16 -10.42 10.85 0.03
CA TRP A 16 -10.23 12.23 -0.44
C TRP A 16 -8.82 12.49 -1.01
N CYS A 17 -7.86 11.58 -0.79
CA CYS A 17 -6.48 11.79 -1.22
C CYS A 17 -6.29 11.35 -2.67
N ARG A 18 -5.91 12.31 -3.52
CA ARG A 18 -5.70 12.10 -4.97
C ARG A 18 -4.66 11.02 -5.27
N ASP A 19 -3.56 11.00 -4.53
CA ASP A 19 -2.51 9.99 -4.72
C ASP A 19 -2.96 8.62 -4.24
N CYS A 20 -3.78 8.54 -3.18
CA CYS A 20 -4.37 7.28 -2.75
C CYS A 20 -5.27 6.70 -3.86
N ILE A 21 -6.19 7.50 -4.40
CA ILE A 21 -7.07 7.07 -5.50
C ILE A 21 -6.24 6.61 -6.71
N ARG A 22 -5.15 7.31 -7.04
CA ARG A 22 -4.25 6.96 -8.14
C ARG A 22 -3.62 5.58 -7.95
N THR A 23 -2.99 5.36 -6.80
CA THR A 23 -2.32 4.08 -6.49
C THR A 23 -3.31 2.94 -6.43
N LYS A 24 -4.47 3.14 -5.79
CA LYS A 24 -5.56 2.17 -5.73
C LYS A 24 -6.00 1.73 -7.12
N LYS A 25 -6.29 2.71 -8.00
CA LYS A 25 -6.71 2.46 -9.38
C LYS A 25 -5.65 1.71 -10.19
N GLN A 26 -4.36 1.96 -9.93
CA GLN A 26 -3.30 1.23 -10.60
C GLN A 26 -3.27 -0.24 -10.16
N LEU A 27 -3.34 -0.51 -8.86
CA LEU A 27 -3.38 -1.88 -8.34
C LEU A 27 -4.59 -2.65 -8.87
N ASP A 28 -5.76 -2.00 -8.91
CA ASP A 28 -6.98 -2.55 -9.51
C ASP A 28 -6.78 -2.88 -11.01
N ALA A 29 -6.16 -1.97 -11.77
CA ALA A 29 -5.92 -2.15 -13.20
C ALA A 29 -4.90 -3.25 -13.51
N LEU A 30 -3.94 -3.48 -12.60
CA LEU A 30 -2.97 -4.56 -12.69
C LEU A 30 -3.52 -5.90 -12.19
N GLY A 31 -4.70 -5.92 -11.58
CA GLY A 31 -5.31 -7.14 -11.03
C GLY A 31 -4.57 -7.68 -9.80
N VAL A 32 -3.85 -6.83 -9.08
CA VAL A 32 -3.09 -7.21 -7.89
C VAL A 32 -4.00 -7.19 -6.67
N GLU A 33 -3.96 -8.25 -5.85
CA GLU A 33 -4.68 -8.25 -4.58
C GLU A 33 -3.97 -7.37 -3.54
N TYR A 34 -4.74 -6.48 -2.92
CA TYR A 34 -4.26 -5.61 -1.84
C TYR A 34 -5.34 -5.37 -0.80
N THR A 35 -4.89 -5.12 0.42
CA THR A 35 -5.71 -4.67 1.54
C THR A 35 -5.70 -3.15 1.56
N TYR A 36 -6.85 -2.52 1.41
CA TYR A 36 -7.00 -1.08 1.59
C TYR A 36 -7.42 -0.76 3.03
N VAL A 37 -6.65 0.09 3.70
CA VAL A 37 -6.95 0.58 5.05
C VAL A 37 -7.30 2.06 4.96
N ASP A 38 -8.56 2.39 5.22
CA ASP A 38 -9.05 3.76 5.22
C ASP A 38 -8.79 4.43 6.58
N LEU A 39 -7.88 5.39 6.57
CA LEU A 39 -7.49 6.13 7.77
C LEU A 39 -8.59 7.07 8.28
N VAL A 40 -9.60 7.39 7.46
CA VAL A 40 -10.77 8.17 7.89
C VAL A 40 -11.73 7.31 8.69
N ALA A 41 -11.98 6.08 8.22
CA ALA A 41 -12.80 5.11 8.94
C ALA A 41 -12.08 4.53 10.17
N GLU A 42 -10.76 4.36 10.09
CA GLU A 42 -9.93 3.78 11.15
C GLU A 42 -8.78 4.73 11.53
N PRO A 43 -9.06 5.75 12.37
CA PRO A 43 -8.03 6.72 12.79
C PRO A 43 -6.83 6.08 13.48
N ALA A 44 -7.04 4.97 14.20
CA ALA A 44 -5.98 4.22 14.87
C ALA A 44 -4.97 3.61 13.88
N ALA A 45 -5.38 3.32 12.64
CA ALA A 45 -4.46 2.83 11.61
C ALA A 45 -3.50 3.93 11.11
N ALA A 46 -3.79 5.22 11.37
CA ALA A 46 -2.89 6.31 11.01
C ALA A 46 -1.61 6.27 11.84
N ASP A 47 -1.70 5.88 13.12
CA ASP A 47 -0.54 5.68 13.98
C ASP A 47 0.33 4.52 13.48
N VAL A 48 -0.30 3.44 13.00
CA VAL A 48 0.40 2.30 12.38
C VAL A 48 1.10 2.73 11.10
N ALA A 49 0.42 3.43 10.20
CA ALA A 49 1.01 3.94 8.96
C ALA A 49 2.21 4.86 9.23
N LYS A 50 2.12 5.66 10.30
CA LYS A 50 3.20 6.55 10.75
C LYS A 50 4.37 5.79 11.35
N GLU A 51 4.12 4.75 12.14
CA GLU A 51 5.16 3.89 12.70
C GLU A 51 5.94 3.17 11.59
N ILE A 52 5.23 2.68 10.57
CA ILE A 52 5.83 1.99 9.42
C ILE A 52 6.65 2.96 8.55
N SER A 53 6.06 4.09 8.17
CA SER A 53 6.66 5.03 7.22
C SER A 53 7.63 6.03 7.84
N GLY A 54 7.59 6.20 9.18
CA GLY A 54 8.25 7.29 9.89
C GLY A 54 7.71 8.69 9.56
N ARG A 55 6.62 8.79 8.79
CA ARG A 55 6.03 10.05 8.28
C ARG A 55 4.51 10.04 8.41
N THR A 56 3.86 11.17 8.16
CA THR A 56 2.38 11.27 8.20
C THR A 56 1.76 11.41 6.81
N ASN A 57 2.58 11.24 5.78
CA ASN A 57 2.19 11.33 4.38
C ASN A 57 1.47 10.05 3.93
N ILE A 58 0.51 10.21 3.03
CA ILE A 58 -0.29 9.11 2.45
C ILE A 58 -0.37 9.28 0.94
N PRO A 59 -0.45 8.19 0.14
CA PRO A 59 -0.58 6.80 0.56
C PRO A 59 0.70 6.17 1.10
N VAL A 60 0.56 5.24 2.06
CA VAL A 60 1.64 4.33 2.46
C VAL A 60 1.33 2.95 1.91
N VAL A 61 2.20 2.42 1.06
CA VAL A 61 2.07 1.10 0.45
C VAL A 61 3.11 0.18 1.06
N VAL A 62 2.67 -0.88 1.73
CA VAL A 62 3.51 -1.91 2.35
C VAL A 62 3.42 -3.17 1.51
N TYR A 63 4.57 -3.71 1.13
CA TYR A 63 4.67 -4.89 0.28
C TYR A 63 4.92 -6.16 1.13
N PRO A 64 4.73 -7.36 0.54
CA PRO A 64 4.91 -8.63 1.25
C PRO A 64 6.31 -8.87 1.83
N ASP A 65 7.33 -8.25 1.23
CA ASP A 65 8.73 -8.31 1.70
C ASP A 65 9.01 -7.37 2.89
N ALA A 66 7.96 -6.80 3.49
CA ALA A 66 7.98 -5.78 4.55
C ALA A 66 8.62 -4.44 4.13
N SER A 67 8.95 -4.25 2.84
CA SER A 67 9.31 -2.93 2.32
C SER A 67 8.08 -2.04 2.20
N HIS A 68 8.28 -0.73 2.13
CA HIS A 68 7.19 0.22 1.96
C HIS A 68 7.59 1.41 1.11
N HIS A 69 6.59 2.03 0.49
CA HIS A 69 6.70 3.32 -0.17
C HIS A 69 5.71 4.32 0.42
N VAL A 70 6.11 5.59 0.44
CA VAL A 70 5.31 6.73 0.91
C VAL A 70 5.12 7.68 -0.24
N GLU A 71 3.87 8.04 -0.54
CA GLU A 71 3.51 8.85 -1.72
C GLU A 71 4.12 8.33 -3.05
N PRO A 72 4.14 6.99 -3.33
CA PRO A 72 4.80 6.47 -4.50
C PRO A 72 4.17 6.98 -5.80
N SER A 73 5.00 7.16 -6.82
CA SER A 73 4.53 7.27 -8.20
C SER A 73 4.05 5.91 -8.70
N ASN A 74 3.29 5.91 -9.79
CA ASN A 74 2.87 4.65 -10.40
C ASN A 74 4.05 3.79 -10.86
N ALA A 75 5.13 4.42 -11.32
CA ALA A 75 6.33 3.72 -11.75
C ALA A 75 7.02 3.01 -10.57
N ASP A 76 7.03 3.63 -9.39
CA ASP A 76 7.64 3.04 -8.18
C ASP A 76 6.87 1.80 -7.73
N VAL A 77 5.53 1.88 -7.73
CA VAL A 77 4.67 0.73 -7.41
C VAL A 77 4.87 -0.38 -8.44
N GLU A 78 4.80 -0.08 -9.72
CA GLU A 78 4.96 -1.08 -10.78
C GLU A 78 6.34 -1.76 -10.74
N SER A 79 7.41 -0.97 -10.56
CA SER A 79 8.76 -1.51 -10.44
C SER A 79 8.87 -2.48 -9.27
N LYS A 80 8.29 -2.13 -8.11
CA LYS A 80 8.34 -3.00 -6.94
C LYS A 80 7.51 -4.27 -7.11
N LEU A 81 6.33 -4.16 -7.73
CA LEU A 81 5.51 -5.32 -8.08
C LEU A 81 6.26 -6.30 -8.99
N ARG A 82 6.98 -5.80 -10.00
CA ARG A 82 7.81 -6.62 -10.89
C ARG A 82 8.98 -7.26 -10.15
N GLU A 83 9.65 -6.52 -9.27
CA GLU A 83 10.73 -7.04 -8.43
C GLU A 83 10.26 -8.22 -7.57
N LEU A 84 9.04 -8.12 -7.04
CA LEU A 84 8.40 -9.15 -6.23
C LEU A 84 7.66 -10.23 -7.05
N SER A 85 7.73 -10.16 -8.39
CA SER A 85 7.05 -11.09 -9.30
C SER A 85 5.53 -11.19 -9.07
N LEU A 86 4.90 -10.08 -8.69
CA LEU A 86 3.45 -9.96 -8.50
C LEU A 86 2.73 -9.54 -9.79
N ILE A 87 3.46 -9.04 -10.80
CA ILE A 87 3.00 -8.69 -12.17
C ILE A 87 4.07 -8.99 -13.21
#